data_AF-A0A0N4TFY2-F1
#
_entry.id   AF-A0A0N4TFY2-F1
#
_cell.length_a   1.000
_cell.length_b   1.000
_cell.length_c   1.000
_cell.angle_alpha   90.00
_cell.angle_beta   90.00
_cell.angle_gamma   90.00
#
_symmetry.space_group_name_H-M   'P 1'
#
loop_
_entity.id
_entity.type
_entity.pdbx_description
1 polymer ?
#
loop_
_entity_poly.entity_id
_entity_poly.type
_entity_poly.pdbx_seq_one_letter_code
_entity_poly.pdbx_strand_id
1 'polypeptide(L)'
;NNDEVDVGDENIIDEETSDQAELQRTPRSSGDDEDMIVIQEDAPGPSDSNRSVLFYGADHAAFHLPTNLEIREGVDYQCPVQDWTTEDDYYDDTERETCVWRPTDLLEVADINDYLSIALSCFNIEQDRAMFILQSSDYNIEEAKHQLAKRRIKKEPWNEEDTAIFKQALQTYGKHFNKIKQLDP
;
A
#
# COMPACT_ATOMS: atom_id res chain seq x y z
N ASN A 1 62.47 13.07 -37.77
CA ASN A 1 62.83 13.92 -36.62
C ASN A 1 61.70 13.76 -35.62
N ASN A 2 61.69 12.68 -34.82
CA ASN A 2 62.50 12.57 -33.57
C ASN A 2 62.01 13.62 -32.55
N ASP A 3 61.64 13.32 -31.33
CA ASP A 3 61.80 12.11 -30.52
C ASP A 3 60.75 12.10 -29.40
N GLU A 4 60.39 10.88 -29.03
CA GLU A 4 60.06 10.39 -27.69
C GLU A 4 60.92 11.05 -26.59
N VAL A 5 60.31 11.50 -25.48
CA VAL A 5 60.91 11.33 -24.14
C VAL A 5 59.83 11.37 -23.05
N ASP A 6 59.70 10.19 -22.46
CA ASP A 6 59.23 9.81 -21.14
C ASP A 6 60.01 10.51 -20.00
N VAL A 7 59.36 10.68 -18.83
CA VAL A 7 59.83 10.36 -17.46
C VAL A 7 58.99 11.13 -16.42
N GLY A 8 58.23 10.35 -15.62
CA GLY A 8 57.96 10.39 -14.15
C GLY A 8 57.75 11.73 -13.40
N ASP A 9 57.08 11.80 -12.27
CA ASP A 9 56.44 10.80 -11.40
C ASP A 9 55.70 11.59 -10.28
N GLU A 10 54.75 10.94 -9.60
CA GLU A 10 54.30 11.23 -8.22
C GLU A 10 53.34 12.43 -7.95
N ASN A 11 52.04 12.16 -7.80
CA ASN A 11 51.42 12.02 -6.47
C ASN A 11 49.92 11.70 -6.52
N ILE A 12 49.60 10.64 -5.78
CA ILE A 12 48.32 10.02 -5.51
C ILE A 12 47.56 10.85 -4.46
N ILE A 13 46.26 11.10 -4.70
CA ILE A 13 45.20 11.04 -3.68
C ILE A 13 43.84 10.97 -4.40
N ASP A 14 43.33 9.74 -4.53
CA ASP A 14 41.92 9.45 -4.81
C ASP A 14 41.18 9.38 -3.47
N GLU A 15 40.13 10.19 -3.28
CA GLU A 15 39.13 9.96 -2.22
C GLU A 15 37.83 9.49 -2.87
N GLU A 16 37.70 8.17 -2.97
CA GLU A 16 36.43 7.48 -3.14
C GLU A 16 35.77 7.23 -1.77
N THR A 17 34.48 7.56 -1.73
CA THR A 17 33.38 6.97 -0.96
C THR A 17 33.62 5.59 -0.30
N SER A 18 33.24 5.45 0.98
CA SER A 18 32.45 4.30 1.49
C SER A 18 32.18 4.44 3.01
N ASP A 19 30.99 4.89 3.39
CA ASP A 19 30.51 4.82 4.77
C ASP A 19 30.03 3.40 5.12
N GLN A 20 30.78 2.69 5.97
CA GLN A 20 30.30 1.53 6.71
C GLN A 20 30.55 1.68 8.21
N ALA A 21 29.47 1.37 8.96
CA ALA A 21 29.41 0.85 10.33
C ALA A 21 30.01 1.67 11.48
N GLU A 22 29.16 2.04 12.45
CA GLU A 22 29.31 1.60 13.85
C GLU A 22 28.12 2.04 14.73
N LEU A 23 27.36 1.05 15.22
CA LEU A 23 26.33 1.21 16.25
C LEU A 23 27.02 1.34 17.63
N GLN A 24 26.99 2.55 18.21
CA GLN A 24 27.43 2.75 19.59
C GLN A 24 26.34 2.33 20.58
N ARG A 25 26.70 1.37 21.45
CA ARG A 25 25.94 1.00 22.65
C ARG A 25 25.99 2.11 23.69
N THR A 26 24.89 2.34 24.39
CA THR A 26 24.83 3.07 25.67
C THR A 26 24.32 2.16 26.80
N PRO A 27 24.64 2.45 28.07
CA PRO A 27 24.64 1.47 29.15
C PRO A 27 23.31 1.37 29.93
N ARG A 28 23.16 0.22 30.58
CA ARG A 28 22.06 -0.21 31.45
C ARG A 28 21.88 0.71 32.68
N SER A 29 20.63 1.07 32.96
CA SER A 29 20.16 1.69 34.21
C SER A 29 19.36 0.67 35.03
N SER A 30 19.57 0.70 36.34
CA SER A 30 19.20 -0.26 37.40
C SER A 30 17.91 0.11 38.16
N GLY A 31 17.22 -0.89 38.74
CA GLY A 31 16.17 -0.76 39.77
C GLY A 31 14.78 -0.39 39.22
N ASP A 32 13.64 -0.94 39.64
CA ASP A 32 13.26 -1.50 40.94
C ASP A 32 12.14 -2.57 40.82
N ASP A 33 11.97 -3.31 41.93
CA ASP A 33 11.13 -4.49 42.22
C ASP A 33 9.61 -4.26 42.20
N GLU A 34 8.82 -5.34 41.96
CA GLU A 34 7.55 -5.64 42.68
C GLU A 34 7.15 -7.13 42.46
N ASP A 35 7.31 -7.93 43.54
CA ASP A 35 6.53 -9.08 44.03
C ASP A 35 5.92 -10.15 43.08
N MET A 36 6.58 -11.33 43.03
CA MET A 36 5.97 -12.59 42.59
C MET A 36 5.67 -13.50 43.80
N ILE A 37 4.39 -13.81 43.99
CA ILE A 37 3.87 -14.68 45.06
C ILE A 37 4.24 -16.12 44.74
N VAL A 38 5.03 -16.75 45.60
CA VAL A 38 5.40 -18.16 45.57
C VAL A 38 4.29 -18.98 46.20
N ILE A 39 3.68 -19.89 45.43
CA ILE A 39 2.97 -21.05 45.99
C ILE A 39 3.58 -22.31 45.41
N GLN A 40 4.06 -23.11 46.34
CA GLN A 40 4.81 -24.34 46.21
C GLN A 40 3.87 -25.50 45.88
N GLU A 41 4.23 -26.35 44.91
CA GLU A 41 3.63 -27.67 44.78
C GLU A 41 4.69 -28.71 44.42
N ASP A 42 4.74 -29.76 45.24
CA ASP A 42 5.73 -30.82 45.27
C ASP A 42 5.75 -31.69 44.01
N ALA A 43 6.95 -32.06 43.57
CA ALA A 43 7.16 -33.12 42.61
C ALA A 43 7.15 -34.50 43.30
N PRO A 44 6.58 -35.52 42.63
CA PRO A 44 7.32 -36.77 42.47
C PRO A 44 7.42 -37.17 40.98
N GLY A 45 8.52 -37.87 40.67
CA GLY A 45 9.06 -38.13 39.33
C GLY A 45 8.28 -39.07 38.38
N PRO A 46 8.96 -39.57 37.32
CA PRO A 46 8.40 -39.68 35.98
C PRO A 46 7.83 -41.07 35.65
N SER A 47 6.80 -41.12 34.81
CA SER A 47 6.45 -42.31 34.00
C SER A 47 5.59 -41.93 32.79
N ASP A 48 6.24 -42.04 31.64
CA ASP A 48 5.78 -42.60 30.37
C ASP A 48 4.38 -42.27 29.81
N SER A 49 4.46 -41.51 28.71
CA SER A 49 3.86 -41.82 27.40
C SER A 49 2.39 -41.47 27.12
N ASN A 50 2.28 -40.46 26.25
CA ASN A 50 1.18 -40.17 25.32
C ASN A 50 -0.16 -39.70 25.90
N ARG A 51 -0.12 -38.50 26.49
CA ARG A 51 -1.30 -37.66 26.63
C ARG A 51 -1.66 -37.07 25.25
N SER A 52 -2.67 -37.66 24.61
CA SER A 52 -3.44 -37.02 23.56
C SER A 52 -3.99 -35.69 24.10
N VAL A 53 -3.41 -34.57 23.66
CA VAL A 53 -3.94 -33.23 23.90
C VAL A 53 -4.61 -32.78 22.61
N LEU A 54 -5.85 -33.21 22.42
CA LEU A 54 -6.84 -32.43 21.67
C LEU A 54 -7.00 -31.11 22.42
N PHE A 55 -6.50 -29.99 21.88
CA PHE A 55 -7.03 -28.63 22.11
C PHE A 55 -6.10 -27.59 21.46
N TYR A 56 -6.31 -27.32 20.17
CA TYR A 56 -6.31 -25.96 19.62
C TYR A 56 -7.35 -25.96 18.49
N GLY A 57 -8.40 -25.17 18.69
CA GLY A 57 -9.53 -25.05 17.77
C GLY A 57 -9.05 -24.63 16.38
N ALA A 58 -9.48 -25.38 15.38
CA ALA A 58 -9.26 -25.11 13.96
C ALA A 58 -10.19 -24.00 13.45
N ASP A 59 -10.29 -22.89 14.21
CA ASP A 59 -11.21 -21.78 13.92
C ASP A 59 -10.58 -20.72 13.00
N HIS A 60 -9.43 -21.04 12.40
CA HIS A 60 -8.78 -20.22 11.37
C HIS A 60 -9.08 -20.71 9.94
N ALA A 61 -10.23 -21.35 9.72
CA ALA A 61 -10.78 -21.52 8.37
C ALA A 61 -11.34 -20.17 7.87
N ALA A 62 -10.47 -19.17 7.71
CA ALA A 62 -10.82 -17.86 7.15
C ALA A 62 -11.29 -17.95 5.69
N PHE A 63 -11.23 -19.12 5.08
CA PHE A 63 -11.83 -19.42 3.80
C PHE A 63 -12.49 -20.78 3.90
N HIS A 64 -13.81 -20.85 3.65
CA HIS A 64 -14.47 -22.09 3.23
C HIS A 64 -13.95 -22.46 1.85
N LEU A 65 -12.67 -22.82 1.76
CA LEU A 65 -12.17 -23.50 0.59
C LEU A 65 -12.95 -24.81 0.49
N PRO A 66 -13.42 -25.18 -0.71
CA PRO A 66 -13.91 -26.52 -0.94
C PRO A 66 -12.90 -27.50 -0.32
N THR A 67 -13.36 -28.34 0.60
CA THR A 67 -12.54 -29.38 1.22
C THR A 67 -11.98 -30.34 0.17
N ASN A 68 -12.60 -30.34 -1.01
CA ASN A 68 -12.06 -30.93 -2.20
C ASN A 68 -11.08 -29.96 -2.89
N LEU A 69 -9.80 -30.06 -2.51
CA LEU A 69 -8.67 -29.33 -3.06
C LEU A 69 -8.12 -29.95 -4.35
N GLU A 70 -8.93 -30.75 -5.07
CA GLU A 70 -8.49 -31.36 -6.33
C GLU A 70 -8.45 -30.34 -7.47
N ILE A 71 -7.42 -30.44 -8.31
CA ILE A 71 -7.41 -29.75 -9.60
C ILE A 71 -8.36 -30.53 -10.53
N ARG A 72 -9.35 -29.84 -11.07
CA ARG A 72 -10.38 -30.42 -11.95
C ARG A 72 -10.01 -30.19 -13.41
N GLU A 73 -10.17 -31.22 -14.22
CA GLU A 73 -9.91 -31.19 -15.67
C GLU A 73 -11.21 -31.42 -16.45
N GLY A 74 -11.31 -30.83 -17.65
CA GLY A 74 -12.47 -30.93 -18.52
C GLY A 74 -12.92 -29.58 -19.08
N VAL A 75 -13.78 -29.61 -20.10
CA VAL A 75 -14.32 -28.42 -20.79
C VAL A 75 -15.04 -27.44 -19.85
N ASP A 76 -15.62 -27.93 -18.76
CA ASP A 76 -16.29 -27.11 -17.75
C ASP A 76 -15.30 -26.39 -16.80
N TYR A 77 -14.02 -26.76 -16.84
CA TYR A 77 -12.97 -26.27 -15.95
C TYR A 77 -11.82 -25.58 -16.68
N GLN A 78 -11.56 -25.93 -17.95
CA GLN A 78 -10.46 -25.41 -18.76
C GLN A 78 -10.93 -24.26 -19.65
N CYS A 79 -10.10 -23.21 -19.76
CA CYS A 79 -10.34 -22.12 -20.70
C CYS A 79 -9.96 -22.58 -22.13
N PRO A 80 -10.80 -22.32 -23.15
CA PRO A 80 -10.42 -22.57 -24.55
C PRO A 80 -9.13 -21.83 -24.90
N VAL A 81 -8.16 -22.55 -25.47
CA VAL A 81 -6.92 -21.95 -25.96
C VAL A 81 -7.25 -21.18 -27.23
N GLN A 82 -6.98 -19.88 -27.22
CA GLN A 82 -7.15 -19.03 -28.40
C GLN A 82 -5.98 -19.25 -29.36
N ASP A 83 -6.28 -19.29 -30.66
CA ASP A 83 -5.24 -19.30 -31.70
C ASP A 83 -4.47 -17.98 -31.69
N TRP A 84 -3.20 -18.04 -32.09
CA TRP A 84 -2.39 -16.84 -32.22
C TRP A 84 -2.96 -15.91 -33.30
N THR A 85 -3.42 -14.73 -32.91
CA THR A 85 -3.86 -13.67 -33.82
C THR A 85 -2.79 -12.58 -33.92
N THR A 86 -2.75 -11.89 -35.05
CA THR A 86 -1.94 -10.68 -35.23
C THR A 86 -2.62 -9.48 -34.56
N GLU A 87 -1.83 -8.50 -34.11
CA GLU A 87 -2.28 -7.34 -33.31
C GLU A 87 -3.42 -6.52 -33.95
N ASP A 88 -3.62 -6.63 -35.27
CA ASP A 88 -4.67 -5.92 -36.01
C ASP A 88 -6.11 -6.43 -35.76
N ASP A 89 -6.29 -7.58 -35.10
CA ASP A 89 -7.62 -8.10 -34.71
C ASP A 89 -8.08 -7.59 -33.33
N TYR A 90 -7.34 -6.65 -32.72
CA TYR A 90 -7.76 -6.01 -31.47
C TYR A 90 -9.01 -5.17 -31.75
N TYR A 91 -10.17 -5.66 -31.29
CA TYR A 91 -11.38 -4.85 -31.24
C TYR A 91 -11.07 -3.51 -30.58
N ASP A 92 -11.62 -2.42 -31.13
CA ASP A 92 -11.47 -1.06 -30.62
C ASP A 92 -11.86 -1.02 -29.12
N ASP A 93 -10.88 -1.16 -28.25
CA ASP A 93 -11.03 -1.27 -26.79
C ASP A 93 -11.18 0.12 -26.15
N THR A 94 -11.31 1.18 -26.96
CA THR A 94 -11.51 2.56 -26.51
C THR A 94 -12.76 2.73 -25.64
N GLU A 95 -13.74 1.82 -25.72
CA GLU A 95 -14.89 1.80 -24.82
C GLU A 95 -14.65 1.05 -23.50
N ARG A 96 -13.63 0.18 -23.41
CA ARG A 96 -13.38 -0.63 -22.21
C ARG A 96 -12.43 0.02 -21.22
N GLU A 97 -11.54 0.86 -21.70
CA GLU A 97 -10.55 1.52 -20.88
C GLU A 97 -10.54 3.04 -21.05
N THR A 98 -10.26 3.74 -19.95
CA THR A 98 -10.04 5.18 -19.96
C THR A 98 -8.71 5.46 -19.30
N CYS A 99 -7.81 6.08 -20.05
CA CYS A 99 -6.50 6.43 -19.54
C CYS A 99 -6.60 7.59 -18.53
N VAL A 100 -6.35 7.30 -17.25
CA VAL A 100 -6.38 8.29 -16.16
C VAL A 100 -5.05 8.99 -15.93
N TRP A 101 -3.94 8.36 -16.32
CA TRP A 101 -2.59 8.92 -16.22
C TRP A 101 -1.65 8.24 -17.22
N ARG A 102 -0.78 9.02 -17.88
CA ARG A 102 0.38 8.48 -18.62
C ARG A 102 1.67 9.02 -18.00
N PRO A 103 2.73 8.20 -17.91
CA PRO A 103 4.08 8.72 -17.65
C PRO A 103 4.44 9.79 -18.68
N THR A 104 5.09 10.86 -18.25
CA THR A 104 5.46 11.99 -19.10
C THR A 104 6.81 12.54 -18.68
N ASP A 105 7.61 12.95 -19.66
CA ASP A 105 8.87 13.68 -19.45
C ASP A 105 8.69 15.19 -19.69
N LEU A 106 7.45 15.64 -19.93
CA LEU A 106 7.11 17.03 -20.25
C LEU A 106 7.18 17.97 -19.03
N LEU A 107 7.16 17.41 -17.81
CA LEU A 107 7.17 18.15 -16.57
C LEU A 107 8.23 17.58 -15.63
N GLU A 108 8.93 18.46 -14.93
CA GLU A 108 9.79 18.02 -13.84
C GLU A 108 8.95 17.61 -12.62
N VAL A 109 9.49 16.70 -11.82
CA VAL A 109 8.83 16.23 -10.59
C VAL A 109 8.58 17.40 -9.62
N ALA A 110 9.45 18.40 -9.61
CA ALA A 110 9.29 19.61 -8.80
C ALA A 110 8.03 20.41 -9.19
N ASP A 111 7.80 20.62 -10.49
CA ASP A 111 6.64 21.36 -11.00
C ASP A 111 5.32 20.66 -10.66
N ILE A 112 5.31 19.33 -10.75
CA ILE A 112 4.15 18.51 -10.37
C ILE A 112 3.87 18.68 -8.87
N ASN A 113 4.90 18.58 -8.02
CA ASN A 113 4.74 18.72 -6.58
C ASN A 113 4.27 20.13 -6.16
N ASP A 114 4.77 21.17 -6.81
CA ASP A 114 4.33 22.55 -6.59
C ASP A 114 2.87 22.72 -6.98
N TYR A 115 2.47 22.19 -8.14
CA TYR A 115 1.08 22.17 -8.56
C TYR A 115 0.17 21.41 -7.58
N LEU A 116 0.57 20.23 -7.11
CA LEU A 116 -0.19 19.45 -6.13
C LEU A 116 -0.33 20.21 -4.80
N SER A 117 0.72 20.91 -4.38
CA SER A 117 0.71 21.75 -3.18
C SER A 117 -0.29 22.91 -3.31
N ILE A 118 -0.37 23.55 -4.48
CA ILE A 118 -1.37 24.60 -4.78
C ILE A 118 -2.78 24.01 -4.79
N ALA A 119 -2.98 22.85 -5.42
CA ALA A 119 -4.28 22.19 -5.49
C ALA A 119 -4.85 21.89 -4.09
N LEU A 120 -4.01 21.38 -3.19
CA LEU A 120 -4.40 21.09 -1.82
C LEU A 120 -4.62 22.35 -0.99
N SER A 121 -3.67 23.30 -1.01
CA SER A 121 -3.71 24.47 -0.14
C SER A 121 -4.74 25.52 -0.55
N CYS A 122 -4.89 25.80 -1.85
CA CYS A 122 -5.77 26.85 -2.35
C CYS A 122 -7.18 26.35 -2.67
N PHE A 123 -7.31 25.10 -3.13
CA PHE A 123 -8.58 24.56 -3.63
C PHE A 123 -9.09 23.35 -2.81
N ASN A 124 -8.33 22.85 -1.84
CA ASN A 124 -8.63 21.65 -1.05
C ASN A 124 -8.90 20.42 -1.94
N ILE A 125 -8.26 20.38 -3.11
CA ILE A 125 -8.34 19.28 -4.08
C ILE A 125 -7.27 18.25 -3.72
N GLU A 126 -7.71 17.00 -3.54
CA GLU A 126 -6.82 15.87 -3.25
C GLU A 126 -5.96 15.51 -4.46
N GLN A 127 -4.82 14.88 -4.19
CA GLN A 127 -3.78 14.62 -5.17
C GLN A 127 -4.27 13.80 -6.37
N ASP A 128 -5.09 12.77 -6.15
CA ASP A 128 -5.66 11.92 -7.21
C ASP A 128 -6.44 12.75 -8.25
N ARG A 129 -7.28 13.65 -7.76
CA ARG A 129 -8.10 14.52 -8.60
C ARG A 129 -7.25 15.58 -9.27
N ALA A 130 -6.28 16.16 -8.55
CA ALA A 130 -5.35 17.13 -9.14
C ALA A 130 -4.54 16.51 -10.29
N MET A 131 -4.05 15.26 -10.13
CA MET A 131 -3.34 14.51 -11.16
C MET A 131 -4.22 14.19 -12.36
N PHE A 132 -5.47 13.77 -12.14
CA PHE A 132 -6.42 13.57 -13.23
C PHE A 132 -6.67 14.85 -14.04
N ILE A 133 -6.79 15.99 -13.35
CA ILE A 133 -6.98 17.29 -14.00
C ILE A 133 -5.74 17.66 -14.81
N LEU A 134 -4.55 17.39 -14.29
CA LEU A 134 -3.29 17.64 -14.99
C LEU A 134 -3.16 16.79 -16.27
N GLN A 135 -3.50 15.50 -16.19
CA GLN A 135 -3.56 14.61 -17.36
C GLN A 135 -4.56 15.12 -18.40
N SER A 136 -5.73 15.56 -17.95
CA SER A 136 -6.82 16.03 -18.81
C SER A 136 -6.50 17.37 -19.50
N SER A 137 -5.53 18.11 -18.98
CA SER A 137 -5.04 19.38 -19.53
C SER A 137 -3.74 19.21 -20.34
N ASP A 138 -3.45 17.99 -20.83
CA ASP A 138 -2.23 17.66 -21.57
C ASP A 138 -0.94 18.10 -20.84
N TYR A 139 -0.91 17.97 -19.51
CA TYR A 139 0.19 18.38 -18.64
C TYR A 139 0.51 19.89 -18.65
N ASN A 140 -0.42 20.74 -19.11
CA ASN A 140 -0.29 22.18 -18.99
C ASN A 140 -0.68 22.65 -17.58
N ILE A 141 0.30 23.09 -16.79
CA ILE A 141 0.14 23.52 -15.40
C ILE A 141 -0.82 24.72 -15.28
N GLU A 142 -0.73 25.70 -16.17
CA GLU A 142 -1.55 26.92 -16.09
C GLU A 142 -3.02 26.63 -16.44
N GLU A 143 -3.26 25.82 -17.47
CA GLU A 143 -4.62 25.37 -17.77
C GLU A 143 -5.18 24.50 -16.64
N ALA A 144 -4.37 23.58 -16.09
CA ALA A 144 -4.78 22.76 -14.96
C ALA A 144 -5.18 23.63 -13.74
N LYS A 145 -4.40 24.67 -13.39
CA LYS A 145 -4.74 25.63 -12.33
C LYS A 145 -6.06 26.35 -12.61
N HIS A 146 -6.31 26.75 -13.85
CA HIS A 146 -7.59 27.36 -14.22
C HIS A 146 -8.76 26.39 -14.04
N GLN A 147 -8.55 25.11 -14.36
CA GLN A 147 -9.54 24.06 -14.17
C GLN A 147 -9.76 23.70 -12.69
N LEU A 148 -8.75 23.81 -11.82
CA LEU A 148 -8.91 23.70 -10.37
C LEU A 148 -9.85 24.79 -9.84
N ALA A 149 -9.68 26.03 -10.30
CA ALA A 149 -10.50 27.16 -9.86
C ALA A 149 -11.98 27.06 -10.25
N LYS A 150 -12.29 26.41 -11.37
CA LYS A 150 -13.68 26.16 -11.82
C LYS A 150 -14.39 25.09 -11.00
N ARG A 151 -13.65 24.12 -10.46
CA ARG A 151 -14.23 22.96 -9.79
C ARG A 151 -14.38 23.23 -8.30
N ARG A 152 -15.57 23.70 -7.88
CA ARG A 152 -15.96 23.68 -6.47
C ARG A 152 -16.21 22.24 -6.03
N ILE A 153 -15.36 21.75 -5.13
CA ILE A 153 -15.58 20.47 -4.48
C ILE A 153 -16.80 20.57 -3.58
N LYS A 154 -17.85 19.79 -3.88
CA LYS A 154 -18.83 19.40 -2.86
C LYS A 154 -18.24 18.21 -2.10
N LYS A 155 -17.51 18.47 -1.02
CA LYS A 155 -17.44 17.48 0.06
C LYS A 155 -18.78 17.68 0.76
N GLU A 156 -19.68 16.71 0.70
CA GLU A 156 -20.69 16.57 1.74
C GLU A 156 -19.96 15.91 2.91
N PRO A 157 -19.41 16.69 3.86
CA PRO A 157 -18.92 16.09 5.07
C PRO A 157 -20.10 15.42 5.77
N TRP A 158 -19.85 14.24 6.35
CA TRP A 158 -20.79 13.66 7.30
C TRP A 158 -20.97 14.66 8.44
N ASN A 159 -22.21 14.93 8.82
CA ASN A 159 -22.47 15.73 10.01
C ASN A 159 -22.05 14.93 11.25
N GLU A 160 -21.84 15.63 12.37
CA GLU A 160 -21.51 14.98 13.65
C GLU A 160 -22.63 14.02 14.09
N GLU A 161 -23.88 14.35 13.75
CA GLU A 161 -25.06 13.51 13.96
C GLU A 161 -24.99 12.21 13.16
N ASP A 162 -24.75 12.29 11.85
CA ASP A 162 -24.60 11.13 10.95
C ASP A 162 -23.47 10.21 11.44
N THR A 163 -22.36 10.82 11.90
CA THR A 163 -21.22 10.07 12.45
C THR A 163 -21.58 9.37 13.76
N ALA A 164 -22.39 9.99 14.62
CA ALA A 164 -22.86 9.39 15.87
C ALA A 164 -23.85 8.25 15.61
N ILE A 165 -24.79 8.44 14.67
CA ILE A 165 -25.74 7.41 14.22
C ILE A 165 -24.97 6.22 13.65
N PHE A 166 -23.98 6.45 12.79
CA PHE A 166 -23.14 5.40 12.24
C PHE A 166 -22.39 4.63 13.32
N LYS A 167 -21.77 5.31 14.31
CA LYS A 167 -21.06 4.65 15.41
C LYS A 167 -22.00 3.81 16.28
N GLN A 168 -23.18 4.31 16.58
CA GLN A 168 -24.19 3.58 17.35
C GLN A 168 -24.70 2.36 16.57
N ALA A 169 -24.99 2.54 15.28
CA ALA A 169 -25.40 1.46 14.40
C ALA A 169 -24.29 0.41 14.25
N LEU A 170 -23.03 0.81 14.17
CA LEU A 170 -21.89 -0.09 14.14
C LEU A 170 -21.77 -0.91 15.44
N GLN A 171 -21.98 -0.29 16.60
CA GLN A 171 -22.01 -1.02 17.87
C GLN A 171 -23.20 -2.00 17.96
N THR A 172 -24.35 -1.64 17.39
CA THR A 172 -25.59 -2.42 17.49
C THR A 172 -25.63 -3.57 16.49
N TYR A 173 -25.19 -3.33 15.25
CA TYR A 173 -25.31 -4.26 14.12
C TYR A 173 -23.97 -4.84 13.65
N GLY A 174 -22.84 -4.42 14.23
CA GLY A 174 -21.51 -4.88 13.81
C GLY A 174 -21.24 -4.55 12.33
N LYS A 175 -20.66 -5.49 11.57
CA LYS A 175 -20.28 -5.29 10.16
C LYS A 175 -21.44 -5.46 9.16
N HIS A 176 -22.70 -5.46 9.62
CA HIS A 176 -23.86 -5.59 8.74
C HIS A 176 -24.25 -4.24 8.12
N PHE A 177 -23.45 -3.75 7.16
CA PHE A 177 -23.64 -2.43 6.53
C PHE A 177 -25.01 -2.25 5.87
N ASN A 178 -25.64 -3.31 5.36
CA ASN A 178 -27.00 -3.24 4.81
C ASN A 178 -28.05 -2.83 5.85
N LYS A 179 -27.84 -3.17 7.13
CA LYS A 179 -28.72 -2.77 8.24
C LYS A 179 -28.39 -1.35 8.72
N ILE A 180 -27.09 -1.00 8.74
CA ILE A 180 -26.64 0.35 9.10
C ILE A 180 -27.16 1.38 8.09
N LYS A 181 -27.12 1.08 6.79
CA LYS A 181 -27.65 1.93 5.72
C LYS A 181 -29.16 2.20 5.81
N GLN A 182 -29.92 1.36 6.51
CA GLN A 182 -31.36 1.59 6.70
C GLN A 182 -31.67 2.62 7.79
N LEU A 183 -30.68 2.96 8.63
CA LEU A 183 -30.82 3.94 9.71
C LEU A 183 -30.40 5.35 9.30
N ASP A 184 -29.77 5.47 8.14
CA ASP A 184 -29.18 6.68 7.60
C ASP A 184 -29.71 6.85 6.15
N PRO A 185 -30.87 7.51 5.96
CA PRO A 185 -31.50 7.68 4.65
C PRO A 185 -30.82 8.72 3.76
#